data_AF-A0A7S1EBW7-F1
#
_entry.id   AF-A0A7S1EBW7-F1
#
_cell.length_a   1.000
_cell.length_b   1.000
_cell.length_c   1.000
_cell.angle_alpha   90.00
_cell.angle_beta   90.00
_cell.angle_gamma   90.00
#
_symmetry.space_group_name_H-M   'P 1'
#
loop_
_entity.id
_entity.type
_entity.pdbx_description
1 polymer ?
#
loop_
_entity_poly.entity_id
_entity_poly.type
_entity_poly.pdbx_seq_one_letter_code
_entity_poly.pdbx_strand_id
1 'polypeptide(L)'
;SMGASDFMLDFVAGGISAAVSKTVVAPLERVKILLQIQDSHKGIAADQKYKGIVDCFQRVHKEQGTLSFWRGNVANVLRYFPTQALNFAFKDTFKLMFM
;
A
#
# COMPACT_ATOMS: atom_id res chain seq x y z
N SER A 1 -10.07 29.04 -16.33
CA SER A 1 -10.71 28.26 -15.26
C SER A 1 -10.58 26.79 -15.63
N MET A 2 -9.99 25.96 -14.77
CA MET A 2 -9.94 24.52 -15.02
C MET A 2 -11.38 23.98 -15.00
N GLY A 3 -11.80 23.34 -16.10
CA GLY A 3 -13.16 22.79 -16.18
C GLY A 3 -13.33 21.61 -15.24
N ALA A 4 -14.55 21.35 -14.77
CA ALA A 4 -14.84 20.17 -13.93
C ALA A 4 -14.39 18.86 -14.60
N SER A 5 -14.42 18.79 -15.93
CA SER A 5 -13.93 17.65 -16.72
C SER A 5 -12.41 17.46 -16.63
N ASP A 6 -11.62 18.53 -16.73
CA ASP A 6 -10.15 18.47 -16.63
C ASP A 6 -9.73 18.02 -15.22
N PHE A 7 -10.41 18.55 -14.20
CA PHE A 7 -10.20 18.14 -12.82
C PHE A 7 -10.50 16.65 -12.60
N MET A 8 -11.60 16.14 -13.16
CA MET A 8 -11.95 14.71 -13.04
C MET A 8 -10.95 13.81 -13.77
N LEU A 9 -10.42 14.25 -14.91
CA LEU A 9 -9.36 13.55 -15.64
C LEU A 9 -8.08 13.45 -14.80
N ASP A 10 -7.61 14.56 -14.25
CA ASP A 10 -6.43 14.60 -13.38
C ASP A 10 -6.61 13.74 -12.12
N PHE A 11 -7.81 13.78 -11.53
CA PHE A 11 -8.15 12.96 -10.36
C PHE A 11 -8.07 11.47 -10.66
N VAL A 12 -8.67 11.02 -11.77
CA VAL A 12 -8.65 9.61 -12.18
C VAL A 12 -7.24 9.18 -12.57
N ALA A 13 -6.51 9.99 -13.33
CA ALA A 13 -5.13 9.71 -13.72
C ALA A 13 -4.21 9.59 -12.49
N GLY A 14 -4.36 10.49 -11.51
CA GLY A 14 -3.66 10.42 -10.23
C GLY A 14 -4.01 9.15 -9.44
N GLY A 15 -5.29 8.77 -9.42
CA GLY A 15 -5.76 7.53 -8.78
C GLY A 15 -5.16 6.27 -9.39
N ILE A 16 -5.15 6.18 -10.72
CA ILE A 16 -4.55 5.04 -11.45
C ILE A 16 -3.04 4.99 -11.21
N SER A 17 -2.35 6.13 -11.31
CA SER A 17 -0.90 6.21 -11.07
C SER A 17 -0.53 5.75 -9.65
N ALA A 18 -1.31 6.15 -8.64
CA ALA A 18 -1.13 5.69 -7.28
C ALA A 18 -1.38 4.19 -7.11
N ALA A 19 -2.40 3.64 -7.79
CA ALA A 19 -2.71 2.22 -7.74
C ALA A 19 -1.61 1.36 -8.38
N VAL A 20 -1.09 1.77 -9.54
CA VAL A 20 0.04 1.13 -10.21
C VAL A 20 1.28 1.18 -9.32
N SER A 21 1.60 2.35 -8.79
CA SER A 21 2.76 2.53 -7.90
C SER A 21 2.69 1.60 -6.68
N LYS A 22 1.55 1.56 -5.99
CA LYS A 22 1.32 0.64 -4.84
C LYS A 22 1.46 -0.82 -5.24
N THR A 23 0.99 -1.19 -6.42
CA THR A 23 1.07 -2.56 -6.92
C THR A 23 2.51 -2.97 -7.23
N VAL A 24 3.32 -2.07 -7.79
CA VAL A 24 4.75 -2.34 -8.05
C VAL A 24 5.52 -2.52 -6.75
N VAL A 25 5.26 -1.69 -5.74
CA VAL A 25 6.00 -1.75 -4.46
C VAL A 25 5.44 -2.78 -3.47
N ALA A 26 4.26 -3.34 -3.71
CA ALA A 26 3.59 -4.27 -2.79
C ALA A 26 4.44 -5.47 -2.35
N PRO A 27 5.23 -6.14 -3.23
CA PRO A 27 6.09 -7.24 -2.80
C PRO A 27 7.15 -6.82 -1.78
N LEU A 28 7.79 -5.67 -2.00
CA LEU A 28 8.82 -5.15 -1.11
C LEU A 28 8.22 -4.73 0.24
N GLU A 29 7.10 -4.02 0.23
CA GLU A 29 6.41 -3.59 1.46
C GLU A 29 5.97 -4.82 2.27
N ARG A 30 5.48 -5.88 1.61
CA ARG A 30 5.11 -7.12 2.30
C ARG A 30 6.31 -7.78 2.98
N VAL A 31 7.44 -7.91 2.29
CA VAL A 31 8.66 -8.49 2.87
C VAL A 31 9.17 -7.67 4.04
N LYS A 32 9.17 -6.35 3.93
CA LYS A 32 9.48 -5.44 5.03
C LYS A 32 8.56 -5.68 6.23
N ILE A 33 7.24 -5.74 6.04
CA ILE A 33 6.28 -5.99 7.13
C ILE A 33 6.56 -7.34 7.79
N LEU A 34 6.76 -8.41 7.01
CA LEU A 34 7.05 -9.75 7.53
C LEU A 34 8.32 -9.75 8.39
N LEU A 35 9.38 -9.09 7.93
CA LEU A 35 10.63 -8.97 8.69
C LEU A 35 10.46 -8.14 9.97
N GLN A 36 9.61 -7.10 9.96
CA GLN A 36 9.36 -6.24 11.13
C GLN A 36 8.50 -6.92 12.20
N ILE A 37 7.53 -7.75 11.79
CA ILE A 37 6.56 -8.34 12.73
C ILE A 37 6.91 -9.76 13.16
N GLN A 38 7.90 -10.43 12.54
CA GLN A 38 8.23 -11.82 12.85
C GLN A 38 8.62 -12.03 14.33
N ASP A 39 9.20 -11.03 14.99
CA ASP A 39 9.58 -11.12 16.40
C ASP A 39 8.38 -11.10 17.35
N SER A 40 7.27 -10.48 16.93
CA SER A 40 6.02 -10.45 17.69
C SER A 40 4.99 -11.49 17.22
N HIS A 41 5.29 -12.22 16.14
CA HIS A 41 4.39 -13.22 15.56
C HIS A 41 4.47 -14.55 16.31
N LYS A 42 3.46 -14.85 17.13
CA LYS A 42 3.39 -16.09 17.93
C LYS A 42 3.42 -17.39 17.10
N GLY A 43 3.14 -17.30 15.79
CA GLY A 43 3.15 -18.44 14.87
C GLY A 43 4.50 -18.72 14.20
N ILE A 44 5.52 -17.88 14.40
CA ILE A 44 6.87 -18.09 13.84
C ILE A 44 7.78 -18.50 14.99
N ALA A 45 8.19 -19.78 15.00
CA ALA A 45 9.18 -20.25 15.96
C ALA A 45 10.52 -19.53 15.75
N ALA A 46 11.32 -19.39 16.81
CA ALA A 46 12.55 -18.59 16.77
C ALA A 46 13.56 -19.09 15.72
N ASP A 47 13.59 -20.40 15.46
CA ASP A 47 14.39 -21.08 14.44
C ASP A 47 13.84 -20.94 13.02
N GLN A 48 12.58 -20.52 12.87
CA GLN A 48 11.90 -20.31 11.59
C GLN A 48 11.88 -18.85 11.12
N LYS A 49 12.50 -17.94 11.88
CA LYS A 49 12.63 -16.53 11.51
C LYS A 49 13.35 -16.37 10.17
N TYR A 50 12.93 -15.37 9.41
CA TYR A 50 13.56 -15.01 8.15
C TYR A 50 14.94 -14.41 8.42
N LYS A 51 15.94 -14.89 7.69
CA LYS A 51 17.36 -14.50 7.86
C LYS A 51 17.69 -13.16 7.21
N GLY A 52 16.77 -12.62 6.41
CA GLY A 52 16.93 -11.36 5.70
C GLY A 52 15.94 -11.23 4.55
N ILE A 53 16.10 -10.17 3.75
CA ILE A 53 15.19 -9.83 2.65
C ILE A 53 15.12 -10.95 1.60
N VAL A 54 16.27 -11.45 1.15
CA VAL A 54 16.34 -12.49 0.11
C VAL A 54 15.72 -13.81 0.58
N ASP A 55 16.04 -14.24 1.80
CA ASP A 55 15.47 -15.44 2.42
C ASP A 55 13.95 -15.31 2.56
N CYS A 56 13.45 -14.16 3.01
CA CYS A 56 12.02 -13.90 3.10
C CYS A 56 11.33 -13.96 1.72
N PHE A 57 11.90 -13.33 0.68
CA PHE A 57 11.37 -13.42 -0.68
C PHE A 57 11.30 -14.86 -1.19
N GLN A 58 12.40 -15.60 -1.08
CA GLN A 58 12.47 -16.99 -1.58
C GLN A 58 11.48 -17.89 -0.85
N ARG A 59 11.42 -17.78 0.49
CA ARG A 59 10.52 -18.60 1.30
C ARG A 59 9.07 -18.26 1.08
N VAL A 60 8.69 -16.98 1.04
CA VAL A 60 7.30 -16.57 0.75
C VAL A 60 6.87 -17.06 -0.64
N HIS A 61 7.73 -16.94 -1.64
CA HIS A 61 7.45 -17.47 -2.98
C HIS A 61 7.25 -18.99 -2.96
N LYS A 62 8.11 -19.73 -2.27
CA LYS A 62 8.06 -21.21 -2.20
C LYS A 62 6.90 -21.74 -1.35
N GLU A 63 6.60 -21.10 -0.22
CA GLU A 63 5.61 -21.54 0.76
C GLU A 63 4.19 -21.07 0.43
N GLN A 64 4.03 -19.86 -0.12
CA GLN A 64 2.74 -19.22 -0.34
C GLN A 64 2.43 -18.89 -1.81
N GLY A 65 3.40 -19.03 -2.71
CA GLY A 65 3.30 -18.69 -4.13
C GLY A 65 3.51 -17.21 -4.43
N THR A 66 3.78 -16.88 -5.70
CA THR A 66 4.09 -15.50 -6.15
C THR A 66 2.97 -14.50 -5.89
N LEU A 67 1.70 -14.90 -6.06
CA LEU A 67 0.57 -13.99 -5.84
C LEU A 67 0.41 -13.59 -4.35
N SER A 68 1.03 -14.33 -3.43
CA SER A 68 0.99 -14.00 -2.00
C SER A 68 1.61 -12.64 -1.69
N PHE A 69 2.54 -12.15 -2.52
CA PHE A 69 3.16 -10.83 -2.36
C PHE A 69 2.16 -9.67 -2.41
N TRP A 70 1.03 -9.85 -3.10
CA TRP A 70 -0.01 -8.84 -3.22
C TRP A 70 -1.19 -9.05 -2.27
N ARG A 71 -1.14 -10.05 -1.37
CA ARG A 71 -2.17 -10.22 -0.33
C ARG A 71 -2.22 -8.96 0.55
N GLY A 72 -3.39 -8.30 0.56
CA GLY A 72 -3.62 -7.01 1.24
C GLY A 72 -3.43 -5.77 0.38
N ASN A 73 -2.85 -5.88 -0.82
CA ASN A 73 -2.66 -4.73 -1.73
C ASN A 73 -4.00 -4.16 -2.24
N VAL A 74 -4.98 -5.03 -2.52
CA VAL A 74 -6.33 -4.61 -2.95
C VAL A 74 -6.99 -3.71 -1.91
N ALA A 75 -6.93 -4.08 -0.62
CA ALA A 75 -7.43 -3.23 0.46
C ALA A 75 -6.65 -1.90 0.55
N ASN A 76 -5.34 -1.91 0.32
CA ASN A 76 -4.51 -0.69 0.31
C ASN A 76 -4.83 0.26 -0.84
N VAL A 77 -5.19 -0.27 -2.02
CA VAL A 77 -5.62 0.52 -3.18
C VAL A 77 -7.03 1.06 -2.93
N LEU A 78 -7.96 0.20 -2.49
CA LEU A 78 -9.34 0.62 -2.19
C LEU A 78 -9.41 1.68 -1.08
N ARG A 79 -8.59 1.57 -0.04
CA ARG A 79 -8.48 2.57 1.04
C ARG A 79 -8.07 3.95 0.53
N TYR A 80 -7.33 4.02 -0.59
CA TYR A 80 -6.84 5.29 -1.11
C TYR A 80 -8.00 6.19 -1.58
N PHE A 81 -9.04 5.61 -2.17
CA PHE A 81 -10.20 6.36 -2.66
C PHE A 81 -10.93 7.17 -1.58
N PRO A 82 -11.40 6.60 -0.45
CA PRO A 82 -12.06 7.37 0.60
C PRO A 82 -11.11 8.36 1.29
N THR A 83 -9.82 8.02 1.45
CA THR A 83 -8.84 8.98 1.98
C THR A 83 -8.70 10.20 1.08
N GLN A 84 -8.62 10.00 -0.24
CA GLN A 84 -8.54 11.09 -1.20
C GLN A 84 -9.85 11.89 -1.29
N ALA A 85 -11.02 11.24 -1.18
CA ALA A 85 -12.30 11.91 -1.13
C ALA A 85 -12.44 12.81 0.11
N LEU A 86 -12.04 12.34 1.29
CA LEU A 86 -12.02 13.13 2.51
C LEU A 86 -11.01 14.27 2.44
N ASN A 87 -9.79 14.00 1.96
CA ASN A 87 -8.80 15.05 1.71
C ASN A 87 -9.37 16.12 0.78
N PHE A 88 -10.05 15.74 -0.31
CA PHE A 88 -10.68 16.69 -1.21
C PHE A 88 -11.78 17.51 -0.52
N ALA A 89 -12.66 16.85 0.24
CA ALA A 89 -13.78 17.52 0.91
C ALA A 89 -13.34 18.52 2.00
N PHE A 90 -12.23 18.26 2.68
CA PHE A 90 -11.84 19.03 3.87
C PHE A 90 -10.56 19.86 3.71
N LYS A 91 -9.75 19.66 2.66
CA LYS A 91 -8.46 20.35 2.49
C LYS A 91 -8.62 21.87 2.42
N ASP A 92 -9.63 22.37 1.73
CA ASP A 92 -9.86 23.81 1.61
C ASP A 92 -10.44 24.39 2.90
N THR A 93 -11.33 23.65 3.58
CA THR A 93 -11.87 24.00 4.90
C THR A 93 -10.78 24.11 5.98
N PHE A 94 -9.85 23.15 6.02
CA PHE A 94 -8.75 23.18 6.99
C PHE A 94 -7.72 24.25 6.68
N LYS A 95 -7.43 24.53 5.39
CA LYS A 95 -6.55 25.64 5.01
C LYS A 95 -7.11 26.98 5.48
N LEU A 96 -8.40 27.23 5.30
CA LEU A 96 -9.05 28.48 5.71
C LEU A 96 -9.20 28.63 7.24
N MET A 97 -9.16 27.53 7.98
CA MET A 97 -9.30 27.54 9.44
C MET A 97 -7.97 27.82 10.16
N PHE A 98 -6.84 27.45 9.55
CA PHE A 98 -5.52 27.48 10.20
C PHE A 98 -4.47 28.34 9.48
N MET A 99 -4.78 28.90 8.30
CA MET A 99 -4.01 29.96 7.62
C MET A 99 -4.88 31.20 7.46
#